data_AF-O15607-F1
#
_entry.id   AF-O15607-F1
#
_cell.length_a   1.000
_cell.length_b   1.000
_cell.length_c   1.000
_cell.angle_alpha   90.00
_cell.angle_beta   90.00
_cell.angle_gamma   90.00
#
_symmetry.space_group_name_H-M   'P 1'
#
loop_
_entity.id
_entity.type
_entity.pdbx_description
1 polymer ?
#
loop_
_entity_poly.entity_id
_entity_poly.type
_entity_poly.pdbx_seq_one_letter_code
_entity_poly.pdbx_strand_id
1 'polypeptide(L)'
;AKRSKNSNGVSRSASVTGTYKVNEHSTLSSSGSVKSTPDGRSNTFFSQLDYKADKFTGSLDIKHTKDTNGIKTNSAGISAQFIPNDKFGASLGGRISNINGKRNVGLETKLTNFLDDKNTEFASFIKDQTNNINILGFGGSYESKNGMLSDTGDFSF
;
A
#
# COMPACT_ATOMS: atom_id res chain seq x y z
N ALA A 1 -3.43 -0.05 26.71
CA ALA A 1 -1.96 0.16 26.77
C ALA A 1 -1.28 -1.14 27.22
N LYS A 2 -0.06 -1.43 26.77
CA LYS A 2 0.73 -2.62 27.16
C LYS A 2 2.03 -2.20 27.83
N ARG A 3 2.50 -2.98 28.80
CA ARG A 3 3.78 -2.79 29.51
C ARG A 3 4.54 -4.11 29.51
N SER A 4 5.85 -4.07 29.27
CA SER A 4 6.75 -5.22 29.35
C SER A 4 8.05 -4.81 30.04
N LYS A 5 8.69 -5.72 30.78
CA LYS A 5 9.97 -5.49 31.47
C LYS A 5 10.89 -6.67 31.18
N ASN A 6 12.13 -6.40 30.80
CA ASN A 6 13.20 -7.39 30.67
C ASN A 6 14.48 -6.88 31.35
N SER A 7 15.59 -7.62 31.20
CA SER A 7 16.92 -7.25 31.72
C SER A 7 17.40 -5.88 31.27
N ASN A 8 16.93 -5.40 30.12
CA ASN A 8 17.40 -4.17 29.48
C ASN A 8 16.51 -2.96 29.82
N GLY A 9 15.39 -3.16 30.56
CA GLY A 9 14.54 -2.08 31.07
C GLY A 9 13.04 -2.28 30.84
N VAL A 10 12.27 -1.18 30.87
CA VAL A 10 10.81 -1.21 30.74
C VAL A 10 10.37 -0.66 29.39
N SER A 11 9.53 -1.41 28.68
CA SER A 11 8.84 -0.97 27.47
C SER A 11 7.36 -0.71 27.73
N ARG A 12 6.82 0.33 27.09
CA ARG A 12 5.40 0.71 27.14
C ARG A 12 4.87 0.97 25.74
N SER A 13 3.65 0.58 25.45
CA SER A 13 2.98 0.95 24.21
C SER A 13 1.50 1.27 24.39
N ALA A 14 1.02 2.15 23.54
CA ALA A 14 -0.40 2.49 23.43
C ALA A 14 -0.73 2.69 21.96
N SER A 15 -1.94 2.28 21.57
CA SER A 15 -2.48 2.50 20.24
C SER A 15 -3.94 2.83 20.33
N VAL A 16 -4.42 3.64 19.39
CA VAL A 16 -5.81 3.96 19.18
C VAL A 16 -6.10 3.83 17.68
N THR A 17 -7.27 3.33 17.36
CA THR A 17 -7.76 3.15 16.00
C THR A 17 -9.21 3.61 15.98
N GLY A 18 -9.59 4.37 14.95
CA GLY A 18 -10.95 4.78 14.70
C GLY A 18 -11.28 4.57 13.24
N THR A 19 -12.51 4.11 12.98
CA THR A 19 -13.04 3.96 11.63
C THR A 19 -14.39 4.65 11.58
N TYR A 20 -14.60 5.47 10.56
CA TYR A 20 -15.81 6.24 10.35
C TYR A 20 -16.32 6.01 8.92
N LYS A 21 -17.57 5.55 8.81
CA LYS A 21 -18.25 5.43 7.52
C LYS A 21 -18.73 6.83 7.12
N VAL A 22 -18.08 7.42 6.12
CA VAL A 22 -18.41 8.77 5.63
C VAL A 22 -19.73 8.73 4.85
N ASN A 23 -19.91 7.71 4.01
CA ASN A 23 -21.13 7.41 3.27
C ASN A 23 -21.15 5.92 2.88
N GLU A 24 -22.04 5.49 2.00
CA GLU A 24 -22.16 4.08 1.56
C GLU A 24 -20.93 3.54 0.82
N HIS A 25 -20.17 4.42 0.18
CA HIS A 25 -19.00 4.08 -0.63
C HIS A 25 -17.67 4.45 0.03
N SER A 26 -17.68 5.28 1.08
CA SER A 26 -16.48 5.88 1.65
C SER A 26 -16.27 5.57 3.12
N THR A 27 -15.06 5.14 3.45
CA THR A 27 -14.63 4.87 4.84
C THR A 27 -13.35 5.63 5.14
N LEU A 28 -13.35 6.38 6.24
CA LEU A 28 -12.17 7.01 6.80
C LEU A 28 -11.68 6.16 7.97
N SER A 29 -10.43 5.71 7.94
CA SER A 29 -9.78 5.04 9.05
C SER A 29 -8.55 5.83 9.49
N SER A 30 -8.37 5.97 10.80
CA SER A 30 -7.21 6.65 11.38
C SER A 30 -6.69 5.86 12.57
N SER A 31 -5.37 5.82 12.71
CA SER A 31 -4.72 5.16 13.84
C SER A 31 -3.50 5.94 14.32
N GLY A 32 -3.24 5.82 15.60
CA GLY A 32 -2.06 6.37 16.26
C GLY A 32 -1.47 5.34 17.19
N SER A 33 -0.16 5.19 17.20
CA SER A 33 0.53 4.35 18.17
C SER A 33 1.80 5.01 18.66
N VAL A 34 2.15 4.71 19.90
CA VAL A 34 3.39 5.12 20.55
C VAL A 34 3.99 3.90 21.23
N LYS A 35 5.30 3.72 21.06
CA LYS A 35 6.08 2.73 21.79
C LYS A 35 7.29 3.43 22.43
N SER A 36 7.49 3.21 23.71
CA SER A 36 8.66 3.65 24.46
C SER A 36 9.42 2.41 24.90
N THR A 37 10.70 2.35 24.59
CA THR A 37 11.67 1.35 25.02
C THR A 37 12.80 2.06 25.77
N PRO A 38 13.70 1.32 26.45
CA PRO A 38 14.92 1.89 27.00
C PRO A 38 15.76 2.62 25.94
N ASP A 39 15.76 2.11 24.71
CA ASP A 39 16.54 2.64 23.58
C ASP A 39 15.89 3.85 22.88
N GLY A 40 14.70 4.28 23.31
CA GLY A 40 14.06 5.47 22.77
C GLY A 40 12.54 5.36 22.63
N ARG A 41 11.96 6.30 21.87
CA ARG A 41 10.52 6.39 21.65
C ARG A 41 10.22 6.44 20.16
N SER A 42 9.33 5.56 19.72
CA SER A 42 8.74 5.59 18.38
C SER A 42 7.26 5.94 18.44
N ASN A 43 6.78 6.55 17.36
CA ASN A 43 5.36 6.84 17.16
C ASN A 43 4.99 6.66 15.70
N THR A 44 3.75 6.25 15.46
CA THR A 44 3.15 6.12 14.14
C THR A 44 1.80 6.78 14.16
N PHE A 45 1.52 7.57 13.13
CA PHE A 45 0.18 8.04 12.80
C PHE A 45 -0.12 7.59 11.37
N PHE A 46 -1.35 7.14 11.14
CA PHE A 46 -1.81 6.68 9.85
C PHE A 46 -3.25 7.12 9.65
N SER A 47 -3.59 7.59 8.46
CA SER A 47 -4.97 7.87 8.07
C SER A 47 -5.19 7.45 6.63
N GLN A 48 -6.32 6.82 6.36
CA GLN A 48 -6.69 6.30 5.05
C GLN A 48 -8.16 6.59 4.76
N LEU A 49 -8.43 7.14 3.59
CA LEU A 49 -9.76 7.29 3.02
C LEU A 49 -9.90 6.29 1.87
N ASP A 50 -10.80 5.34 2.05
CA ASP A 50 -11.16 4.35 1.04
C ASP A 50 -12.48 4.74 0.37
N TYR A 51 -12.55 4.54 -0.94
CA TYR A 51 -13.75 4.65 -1.75
C TYR A 51 -13.97 3.35 -2.52
N LYS A 52 -15.18 2.79 -2.46
CA LYS A 52 -15.58 1.60 -3.20
C LYS A 52 -17.00 1.76 -3.75
N ALA A 53 -17.10 1.83 -5.07
CA ALA A 53 -18.33 1.71 -5.85
C ALA A 53 -18.17 0.56 -6.85
N ASP A 54 -19.26 0.16 -7.50
CA ASP A 54 -19.37 -0.98 -8.41
C ASP A 54 -18.11 -1.21 -9.28
N LYS A 55 -17.81 -0.25 -10.15
CA LYS A 55 -16.71 -0.35 -11.14
C LYS A 55 -15.44 0.37 -10.71
N PHE A 56 -15.44 1.03 -9.56
CA PHE A 56 -14.36 1.94 -9.17
C PHE A 56 -14.01 1.80 -7.70
N THR A 57 -12.73 1.56 -7.43
CA THR A 57 -12.16 1.69 -6.09
C THR A 57 -11.04 2.72 -6.08
N GLY A 58 -10.85 3.37 -4.95
CA GLY A 58 -9.74 4.27 -4.76
C GLY A 58 -9.40 4.43 -3.30
N SER A 59 -8.14 4.70 -3.01
CA SER A 59 -7.67 4.91 -1.64
C SER A 59 -6.69 6.07 -1.60
N LEU A 60 -6.79 6.89 -0.56
CA LEU A 60 -5.81 7.92 -0.21
C LEU A 60 -5.29 7.63 1.18
N ASP A 61 -3.98 7.52 1.35
CA ASP A 61 -3.38 7.30 2.66
C ASP A 61 -2.29 8.32 2.98
N ILE A 62 -2.16 8.63 4.26
CA ILE A 62 -1.05 9.38 4.82
C ILE A 62 -0.50 8.62 6.02
N LYS A 63 0.82 8.61 6.15
CA LYS A 63 1.51 7.97 7.26
C LYS A 63 2.66 8.85 7.74
N HIS A 64 2.75 8.99 9.05
CA HIS A 64 3.90 9.55 9.73
C HIS A 64 4.47 8.51 10.67
N THR A 65 5.78 8.27 10.62
CA THR A 65 6.49 7.47 11.61
C THR A 65 7.72 8.22 12.10
N LYS A 66 8.02 8.06 13.37
CA LYS A 66 9.34 8.33 13.94
C LYS A 66 9.79 7.05 14.63
N ASP A 67 10.94 6.52 14.26
CA ASP A 67 11.50 5.34 14.91
C ASP A 67 12.26 5.70 16.21
N THR A 68 12.79 4.69 16.89
CA THR A 68 13.55 4.86 18.14
C THR A 68 14.86 5.64 17.94
N ASN A 69 15.43 5.61 16.73
CA ASN A 69 16.65 6.32 16.35
C ASN A 69 16.36 7.78 15.94
N GLY A 70 15.09 8.20 15.94
CA GLY A 70 14.66 9.53 15.54
C GLY A 70 14.49 9.71 14.04
N ILE A 71 14.63 8.66 13.23
CA ILE A 71 14.38 8.69 11.79
C ILE A 71 12.90 8.95 11.57
N LYS A 72 12.61 10.06 10.89
CA LYS A 72 11.25 10.46 10.51
C LYS A 72 10.96 9.99 9.09
N THR A 73 9.83 9.33 8.93
CA THR A 73 9.26 8.98 7.63
C THR A 73 7.88 9.59 7.51
N ASN A 74 7.66 10.37 6.47
CA ASN A 74 6.32 10.80 6.06
C ASN A 74 6.02 10.13 4.73
N SER A 75 4.83 9.59 4.54
CA SER A 75 4.39 9.12 3.23
C SER A 75 2.96 9.52 2.96
N ALA A 76 2.66 9.68 1.68
CA ALA A 76 1.30 9.78 1.17
C ALA A 76 1.18 8.85 -0.04
N GLY A 77 0.05 8.17 -0.15
CA GLY A 77 -0.27 7.27 -1.23
C GLY A 77 -1.62 7.59 -1.84
N ILE A 78 -1.74 7.30 -3.12
CA ILE A 78 -2.98 7.27 -3.86
C ILE A 78 -3.03 5.96 -4.63
N SER A 79 -4.20 5.34 -4.66
CA SER A 79 -4.50 4.23 -5.57
C SER A 79 -5.90 4.42 -6.14
N ALA A 80 -6.07 4.02 -7.39
CA ALA A 80 -7.35 3.98 -8.08
C ALA A 80 -7.39 2.75 -8.97
N GLN A 81 -8.54 2.09 -9.02
CA GLN A 81 -8.80 0.96 -9.91
C GLN A 81 -10.17 1.15 -10.55
N PHE A 82 -10.23 0.96 -11.85
CA PHE A 82 -11.45 1.03 -12.64
C PHE A 82 -11.63 -0.26 -13.44
N ILE A 83 -12.72 -0.96 -13.20
CA ILE A 83 -13.10 -2.22 -13.84
C ILE A 83 -14.47 -1.99 -14.50
N PRO A 84 -14.51 -1.50 -15.75
CA PRO A 84 -15.78 -1.17 -16.41
C PRO A 84 -16.66 -2.39 -16.69
N ASN A 85 -16.05 -3.58 -16.81
CA ASN A 85 -16.67 -4.87 -17.10
C ASN A 85 -15.71 -6.02 -16.73
N ASP A 86 -16.18 -7.26 -16.87
CA ASP A 86 -15.44 -8.47 -16.47
C ASP A 86 -14.25 -8.82 -17.36
N LYS A 87 -13.95 -8.04 -18.40
CA LYS A 87 -12.85 -8.30 -19.34
C LYS A 87 -11.70 -7.31 -19.20
N PHE A 88 -11.94 -6.12 -18.67
CA PHE A 88 -10.93 -5.08 -18.66
C PHE A 88 -10.87 -4.35 -17.32
N GLY A 89 -9.64 -4.08 -16.88
CA GLY A 89 -9.36 -3.25 -15.73
C GLY A 89 -8.16 -2.34 -15.96
N ALA A 90 -8.19 -1.18 -15.31
CA ALA A 90 -7.06 -0.28 -15.22
C ALA A 90 -6.81 0.09 -13.76
N SER A 91 -5.55 0.22 -13.37
CA SER A 91 -5.18 0.78 -12.07
C SER A 91 -4.06 1.79 -12.20
N LEU A 92 -4.11 2.78 -11.31
CA LEU A 92 -3.12 3.84 -11.15
C LEU A 92 -2.79 3.94 -9.67
N GLY A 93 -1.50 3.91 -9.35
CA GLY A 93 -0.97 4.06 -8.00
C GLY A 93 0.13 5.10 -7.98
N GLY A 94 0.21 5.85 -6.89
CA GLY A 94 1.29 6.81 -6.67
C GLY A 94 1.66 6.84 -5.21
N ARG A 95 2.95 6.93 -4.91
CA ARG A 95 3.44 7.10 -3.55
C ARG A 95 4.54 8.12 -3.49
N ILE A 96 4.44 9.01 -2.52
CA ILE A 96 5.54 9.86 -2.09
C ILE A 96 5.94 9.44 -0.68
N SER A 97 7.23 9.34 -0.43
CA SER A 97 7.75 9.27 0.94
C SER A 97 8.93 10.21 1.13
N ASN A 98 9.11 10.69 2.35
CA ASN A 98 10.28 11.45 2.77
C ASN A 98 10.86 10.75 3.99
N ILE A 99 12.07 10.21 3.85
CA ILE A 99 12.80 9.54 4.91
C ILE A 99 14.01 10.42 5.25
N ASN A 100 13.99 11.03 6.44
CA ASN A 100 15.06 11.90 6.92
C ASN A 100 15.53 12.96 5.90
N GLY A 101 14.58 13.62 5.24
CA GLY A 101 14.85 14.64 4.22
C GLY A 101 15.01 14.10 2.80
N LYS A 102 15.24 12.80 2.62
CA LYS A 102 15.32 12.17 1.29
C LYS A 102 13.93 11.82 0.77
N ARG A 103 13.53 12.49 -0.31
CA ARG A 103 12.24 12.27 -0.98
C ARG A 103 12.35 11.10 -1.97
N ASN A 104 11.40 10.18 -1.89
CA ASN A 104 11.19 9.08 -2.82
C ASN A 104 9.83 9.26 -3.49
N VAL A 105 9.76 9.04 -4.80
CA VAL A 105 8.50 9.16 -5.57
C VAL A 105 8.36 7.96 -6.48
N GLY A 106 7.25 7.24 -6.32
CA GLY A 106 6.86 6.11 -7.12
C GLY A 106 5.53 6.36 -7.82
N LEU A 107 5.42 5.93 -9.07
CA LEU A 107 4.20 5.90 -9.87
C LEU A 107 4.07 4.50 -10.47
N GLU A 108 2.86 3.97 -10.49
CA GLU A 108 2.53 2.70 -11.12
C GLU A 108 1.24 2.84 -11.92
N THR A 109 1.22 2.30 -13.13
CA THR A 109 0.02 2.14 -13.93
C THR A 109 -0.04 0.72 -14.44
N LYS A 110 -1.22 0.11 -14.43
CA LYS A 110 -1.44 -1.25 -14.95
C LYS A 110 -2.73 -1.30 -15.74
N LEU A 111 -2.67 -1.94 -16.89
CA LEU A 111 -3.82 -2.36 -17.68
C LEU A 111 -3.91 -3.88 -17.56
N THR A 112 -5.12 -4.39 -17.31
CA THR A 112 -5.39 -5.81 -17.13
C THR A 112 -6.50 -6.23 -18.07
N ASN A 113 -6.27 -7.30 -18.81
CA ASN A 113 -7.27 -8.03 -19.58
C ASN A 113 -7.60 -9.32 -18.81
N PHE A 114 -8.85 -9.46 -18.40
CA PHE A 114 -9.36 -10.63 -17.71
C PHE A 114 -9.92 -11.59 -18.76
N LEU A 115 -9.25 -12.73 -18.93
CA LEU A 115 -9.66 -13.77 -19.87
C LEU A 115 -10.81 -14.60 -19.27
N ASP A 116 -10.72 -14.85 -17.97
CA ASP A 116 -11.77 -15.37 -17.09
C ASP A 116 -11.43 -15.02 -15.63
N ASP A 117 -12.19 -15.57 -14.67
CA ASP A 117 -12.02 -15.31 -13.23
C ASP A 117 -10.63 -15.72 -12.68
N LYS A 118 -9.87 -16.53 -13.41
CA LYS A 118 -8.58 -17.11 -12.98
C LYS A 118 -7.40 -16.72 -13.87
N ASN A 119 -7.67 -16.31 -15.11
CA ASN A 119 -6.67 -16.07 -16.13
C ASN A 119 -6.63 -14.59 -16.52
N THR A 120 -5.43 -13.99 -16.50
CA THR A 120 -5.24 -12.57 -16.78
C THR A 120 -4.01 -12.33 -17.64
N GLU A 121 -4.07 -11.28 -18.44
CA GLU A 121 -2.92 -10.66 -19.10
C GLU A 121 -2.82 -9.22 -18.62
N PHE A 122 -1.61 -8.69 -18.48
CA PHE A 122 -1.42 -7.31 -18.08
C PHE A 122 -0.21 -6.65 -18.73
N ALA A 123 -0.29 -5.34 -18.82
CA ALA A 123 0.83 -4.45 -19.10
C ALA A 123 0.92 -3.43 -17.97
N SER A 124 2.12 -3.19 -17.46
CA SER A 124 2.37 -2.25 -16.38
C SER A 124 3.55 -1.34 -16.68
N PHE A 125 3.49 -0.14 -16.12
CA PHE A 125 4.61 0.79 -16.09
C PHE A 125 4.81 1.24 -14.65
N ILE A 126 6.05 1.11 -14.17
CA ILE A 126 6.46 1.58 -12.85
C ILE A 126 7.57 2.60 -13.05
N LYS A 127 7.40 3.78 -12.45
CA LYS A 127 8.42 4.82 -12.39
C LYS A 127 8.81 5.05 -10.95
N ASP A 128 10.04 4.69 -10.61
CA ASP A 128 10.69 5.07 -9.36
C ASP A 128 11.67 6.21 -9.63
N GLN A 129 11.23 7.43 -9.37
CA GLN A 129 12.06 8.62 -9.57
C GLN A 129 13.27 8.64 -8.63
N THR A 130 13.20 7.94 -7.51
CA THR A 130 14.25 7.92 -6.49
C THR A 130 15.49 7.24 -7.01
N ASN A 131 15.30 6.06 -7.59
CA ASN A 131 16.37 5.22 -8.11
C ASN A 131 16.60 5.47 -9.61
N ASN A 132 15.83 6.39 -10.20
CA ASN A 132 15.79 6.67 -11.63
C ASN A 132 15.53 5.39 -12.45
N ILE A 133 14.64 4.55 -11.94
CA ILE A 133 14.27 3.28 -12.55
C ILE A 133 12.89 3.45 -13.20
N ASN A 134 12.79 3.04 -14.45
CA ASN A 134 11.52 2.86 -15.13
C ASN A 134 11.44 1.40 -15.53
N ILE A 135 10.32 0.75 -15.21
CA ILE A 135 10.08 -0.66 -15.52
C ILE A 135 8.86 -0.72 -16.41
N LEU A 136 9.00 -1.38 -17.56
CA LEU A 136 7.87 -1.83 -18.35
C LEU A 136 7.69 -3.32 -18.12
N GLY A 137 6.52 -3.71 -17.63
CA GLY A 137 6.16 -5.09 -17.32
C GLY A 137 5.07 -5.59 -18.27
N PHE A 138 5.25 -6.79 -18.81
CA PHE A 138 4.18 -7.53 -19.48
C PHE A 138 4.09 -8.90 -18.85
N GLY A 139 2.89 -9.32 -18.51
CA GLY A 139 2.73 -10.58 -17.84
C GLY A 139 1.33 -11.12 -17.90
N GLY A 140 1.16 -12.26 -17.26
CA GLY A 140 -0.13 -12.88 -17.11
C GLY A 140 -0.10 -13.89 -15.99
N SER A 141 -1.27 -14.18 -15.45
CA SER A 141 -1.48 -15.26 -14.51
C SER A 141 -2.39 -16.27 -15.17
N TYR A 142 -1.99 -17.54 -15.16
CA TYR A 142 -2.77 -18.62 -15.75
C TYR A 142 -2.97 -19.74 -14.73
N GLU A 143 -4.22 -20.13 -14.50
CA GLU A 143 -4.59 -21.31 -13.71
C GLU A 143 -5.39 -22.28 -14.60
N SER A 144 -4.90 -23.52 -14.71
CA SER A 144 -5.62 -24.55 -15.47
C SER A 144 -6.93 -24.95 -14.77
N LYS A 145 -7.91 -25.45 -15.54
CA LYS A 145 -9.24 -25.83 -15.05
C LYS A 145 -9.24 -26.87 -13.89
N ASN A 146 -8.14 -27.56 -13.67
CA ASN A 146 -7.98 -28.55 -12.59
C ASN A 146 -7.00 -28.12 -11.49
N GLY A 147 -6.52 -26.87 -11.49
CA GLY A 147 -5.59 -26.33 -10.49
C GLY A 147 -4.19 -26.94 -10.51
N MET A 148 -3.87 -27.80 -11.50
CA MET A 148 -2.60 -28.55 -11.54
C MET A 148 -1.42 -27.74 -12.09
N LEU A 149 -1.67 -26.56 -12.68
CA LEU A 149 -0.65 -25.68 -13.24
C LEU A 149 -1.08 -24.24 -12.99
N SER A 150 -0.26 -23.52 -12.22
CA SER A 150 -0.31 -22.07 -12.07
C SER A 150 1.02 -21.52 -12.54
N ASP A 151 1.01 -20.65 -13.54
CA ASP A 151 2.20 -19.94 -13.99
C ASP A 151 1.95 -18.44 -13.95
N THR A 152 2.98 -17.69 -13.56
CA THR A 152 2.96 -16.22 -13.56
C THR A 152 4.26 -15.77 -14.18
N GLY A 153 4.18 -15.34 -15.44
CA GLY A 153 5.29 -14.73 -16.15
C GLY A 153 5.21 -13.22 -15.99
N ASP A 154 6.29 -12.60 -15.52
CA ASP A 154 6.49 -11.15 -15.56
C ASP A 154 7.78 -10.86 -16.34
N PHE A 155 7.63 -10.24 -17.51
CA PHE A 155 8.74 -9.74 -18.30
C PHE A 155 8.87 -8.25 -18.04
N SER A 156 9.81 -7.91 -17.18
CA SER A 156 10.18 -6.54 -16.84
C SER A 156 11.52 -6.15 -17.46
N PHE A 157 11.58 -5.01 -18.15
CA PHE A 157 12.83 -4.43 -18.71
C PHE A 157 12.96 -2.94 -18.37
#